data_AF-A0AAD9U956-F1
#
_entry.id   AF-A0AAD9U956-F1
#
_cell.length_a   1.000
_cell.length_b   1.000
_cell.length_c   1.000
_cell.angle_alpha   90.00
_cell.angle_beta   90.00
_cell.angle_gamma   90.00
#
_symmetry.space_group_name_H-M   'P 1'
#
loop_
_entity.id
_entity.type
_entity.pdbx_description
1 polymer ?
#
loop_
_entity_poly.entity_id
_entity_poly.type
_entity_poly.pdbx_seq_one_letter_code
_entity_poly.pdbx_strand_id
1 'polypeptide(L)'
;MAVLTRKNSITGVVYKDDPTVFAWELINEPRNPSDPSGGQLQNWIQEMAEYVKSIDSNHLLEVGLEGYYGNSVPERKQYNPSDTANALGTDFIANSQVAQVDFATIHIYAEHWLPQNSSEEAQQIFVDRWIKSHIEDSKSVIKKPIVIGEFGKSYKMSGYSLEKRNSYFEHVYNAIYASANDGGPCIGGLCWQLMTKGMENIGGGYEVILDESPSTAQIIAQQSHRMIGRK
;
A
#
# COMPACT_ATOMS: atom_id res chain seq x y z
N MET A 1 7.30 23.47 5.91
CA MET A 1 7.33 22.06 6.37
C MET A 1 8.63 21.78 7.13
N ALA A 2 8.59 21.34 8.40
CA ALA A 2 9.79 21.18 9.24
C ALA A 2 10.57 19.88 9.00
N VAL A 3 9.93 18.85 8.44
CA VAL A 3 10.53 17.52 8.24
C VAL A 3 11.43 17.49 6.99
N LEU A 4 10.94 17.94 5.84
CA LEU A 4 11.69 17.90 4.58
C LEU A 4 13.02 18.68 4.66
N THR A 5 13.02 19.81 5.36
CA THR A 5 14.20 20.68 5.53
C THR A 5 14.98 20.38 6.82
N ARG A 6 14.64 19.30 7.53
CA ARG A 6 15.38 18.87 8.73
C ARG A 6 16.78 18.46 8.33
N LYS A 7 17.79 19.04 8.98
CA LYS A 7 19.15 18.53 8.97
C LYS A 7 19.27 17.34 9.93
N ASN A 8 19.60 16.17 9.41
CA ASN A 8 19.91 15.00 10.21
C ASN A 8 21.10 15.32 11.15
N SER A 9 20.95 15.13 12.46
CA SER A 9 22.01 15.44 13.42
C SER A 9 23.16 14.42 13.42
N ILE A 10 22.96 13.25 12.81
CA ILE A 10 23.95 12.17 12.70
C ILE A 10 24.71 12.30 11.38
N THR A 11 24.01 12.32 10.25
CA THR A 11 24.66 12.36 8.92
C THR A 11 25.02 13.78 8.48
N GLY A 12 24.38 14.79 9.06
CA GLY A 12 24.52 16.19 8.64
C GLY A 12 23.81 16.52 7.32
N VAL A 13 23.17 15.55 6.66
CA VAL A 13 22.44 15.74 5.40
C VAL A 13 21.03 16.25 5.70
N VAL A 14 20.53 17.17 4.86
CA VAL A 14 19.14 17.63 4.95
C VAL A 14 18.24 16.56 4.34
N TYR A 15 17.10 16.24 4.95
CA TYR A 15 16.26 15.12 4.52
C TYR A 15 15.84 15.20 3.04
N LYS A 16 15.51 16.38 2.52
CA LYS A 16 15.21 16.58 1.09
C LYS A 16 16.39 16.31 0.14
N ASP A 17 17.61 16.19 0.66
CA ASP A 17 18.83 15.90 -0.10
C ASP A 17 19.43 14.51 0.27
N ASP A 18 18.77 13.72 1.12
CA ASP A 18 19.27 12.43 1.61
C ASP A 18 18.70 11.26 0.79
N PRO A 19 19.49 10.61 -0.10
CA PRO A 19 19.01 9.55 -0.97
C PRO A 19 18.63 8.26 -0.24
N THR A 20 18.81 8.20 1.08
CA THR A 20 18.28 7.11 1.92
C THR A 20 16.75 7.15 1.95
N VAL A 21 16.14 8.33 1.82
CA VAL A 21 14.69 8.48 1.70
C VAL A 21 14.28 8.06 0.29
N PHE A 22 13.38 7.08 0.18
CA PHE A 22 12.87 6.66 -1.12
C PHE A 22 11.74 7.59 -1.61
N ALA A 23 10.78 7.85 -0.74
CA ALA A 23 9.60 8.64 -1.04
C ALA A 23 9.06 9.34 0.21
N TRP A 24 8.30 10.40 0.00
CA TRP A 24 7.37 10.97 0.98
C TRP A 24 5.97 10.39 0.76
N GLU A 25 5.25 10.19 1.85
CA GLU A 25 3.83 9.88 1.88
C GLU A 25 3.08 11.10 2.43
N LEU A 26 2.01 11.53 1.76
CA LEU A 26 1.24 12.68 2.24
C LEU A 26 0.53 12.37 3.56
N ILE A 27 -0.16 11.23 3.63
CA ILE A 27 -0.95 10.82 4.80
C ILE A 27 -1.30 9.33 4.71
N ASN A 28 -1.13 8.61 5.81
CA ASN A 28 -1.57 7.22 5.90
C ASN A 28 -3.10 7.09 5.87
N GLU A 29 -3.61 6.29 4.94
CA GLU A 29 -5.01 5.88 4.82
C GLU A 29 -6.02 7.04 4.89
N PRO A 30 -5.91 8.07 4.02
CA PRO A 30 -6.81 9.22 4.09
C PRO A 30 -8.24 8.78 3.78
N ARG A 31 -9.18 9.24 4.60
CA ARG A 31 -10.62 9.07 4.37
C ARG A 31 -11.32 10.40 4.66
N ASN A 32 -12.26 10.78 3.81
CA ASN A 32 -13.16 11.91 4.04
C ASN A 32 -14.63 11.50 3.86
N PRO A 33 -15.22 10.77 4.83
CA PRO A 33 -16.61 10.33 4.73
C PRO A 33 -17.63 11.48 4.76
N SER A 34 -17.21 12.69 5.14
CA SER A 34 -18.07 13.89 5.08
C SER A 34 -18.27 14.42 3.67
N ASP A 35 -17.41 14.00 2.71
CA ASP A 35 -17.54 14.31 1.29
C ASP A 35 -17.34 13.05 0.42
N PRO A 36 -18.36 12.19 0.29
CA PRO A 36 -18.32 11.00 -0.57
C PRO A 36 -18.12 11.28 -2.07
N SER A 37 -18.21 12.56 -2.49
CA SER A 37 -17.88 12.92 -3.88
C SER A 37 -16.38 12.69 -4.17
N GLY A 38 -15.53 12.83 -3.14
CA GLY A 38 -14.07 12.80 -3.21
C GLY A 38 -13.43 14.14 -3.55
N GLY A 39 -14.21 15.19 -3.80
CA GLY A 39 -13.71 16.49 -4.28
C GLY A 39 -12.82 17.21 -3.27
N GLN A 40 -13.17 17.23 -1.99
CA GLN A 40 -12.36 17.86 -0.96
C GLN A 40 -11.00 17.19 -0.79
N LEU A 41 -10.97 15.86 -0.75
CA LEU A 41 -9.70 15.13 -0.64
C LEU A 41 -8.87 15.30 -1.91
N GLN A 42 -9.49 15.28 -3.09
CA GLN A 42 -8.82 15.52 -4.36
C GLN A 42 -8.12 16.90 -4.40
N ASN A 43 -8.80 17.96 -3.94
CA ASN A 43 -8.24 19.30 -3.88
C ASN A 43 -7.07 19.37 -2.88
N TRP A 44 -7.25 18.75 -1.71
CA TRP A 44 -6.20 18.70 -0.69
C TRP A 44 -4.94 17.97 -1.19
N ILE A 45 -5.10 16.83 -1.88
CA ILE A 45 -3.97 16.09 -2.46
C ILE A 45 -3.24 16.95 -3.49
N GLN A 46 -3.95 17.65 -4.37
CA GLN A 46 -3.33 18.55 -5.35
C GLN A 46 -2.51 19.65 -4.67
N GLU A 47 -3.12 20.36 -3.71
CA GLU A 47 -2.47 21.44 -2.97
C GLU A 47 -1.21 20.95 -2.23
N MET A 48 -1.33 19.85 -1.49
CA MET A 48 -0.22 19.35 -0.67
C MET A 48 0.88 18.70 -1.51
N ALA A 49 0.55 18.03 -2.61
CA ALA A 49 1.54 17.45 -3.50
C ALA A 49 2.36 18.53 -4.22
N GLU A 50 1.70 19.59 -4.70
CA GLU A 50 2.37 20.78 -5.23
C GLU A 50 3.27 21.45 -4.19
N TYR A 51 2.77 21.63 -2.97
CA TYR A 51 3.54 22.24 -1.89
C TYR A 51 4.77 21.41 -1.52
N VAL A 52 4.64 20.09 -1.36
CA VAL A 52 5.77 19.18 -1.07
C VAL A 52 6.82 19.26 -2.18
N LYS A 53 6.41 19.13 -3.45
CA LYS A 53 7.33 19.19 -4.59
C LYS A 53 7.99 20.55 -4.78
N SER A 54 7.36 21.64 -4.32
CA SER A 54 7.98 22.97 -4.31
C SER A 54 9.17 23.09 -3.34
N ILE A 55 9.21 22.22 -2.32
CA ILE A 55 10.30 22.18 -1.31
C ILE A 55 11.31 21.10 -1.67
N ASP A 56 10.84 19.92 -2.05
CA ASP A 56 11.65 18.75 -2.38
C ASP A 56 11.25 18.17 -3.75
N SER A 57 12.11 18.41 -4.74
CA SER A 57 11.98 17.85 -6.08
C SER A 57 12.89 16.64 -6.32
N ASN A 58 13.61 16.15 -5.31
CA ASN A 58 14.53 15.02 -5.41
C ASN A 58 13.81 13.70 -5.17
N HIS A 59 12.99 13.64 -4.12
CA HIS A 59 12.33 12.41 -3.69
C HIS A 59 11.02 12.16 -4.41
N LEU A 60 10.65 10.88 -4.50
CA LEU A 60 9.33 10.48 -4.95
C LEU A 60 8.26 10.92 -3.92
N LEU A 61 7.02 11.03 -4.37
CA LEU A 61 5.86 11.36 -3.56
C LEU A 61 4.73 10.41 -3.90
N GLU A 62 4.10 9.87 -2.88
CA GLU A 62 2.83 9.17 -3.00
C GLU A 62 1.82 9.71 -1.97
N VAL A 63 0.58 9.21 -2.00
CA VAL A 63 -0.51 9.78 -1.22
C VAL A 63 -0.72 9.08 0.13
N GLY A 64 -0.55 7.76 0.17
CA GLY A 64 -0.85 6.85 1.30
C GLY A 64 -2.22 6.19 1.19
N LEU A 65 -2.70 5.93 -0.04
CA LEU A 65 -4.05 5.41 -0.27
C LEU A 65 -4.17 3.93 0.08
N GLU A 66 -5.28 3.58 0.72
CA GLU A 66 -5.73 2.19 0.80
C GLU A 66 -6.13 1.64 -0.57
N GLY A 67 -6.63 2.50 -1.46
CA GLY A 67 -6.97 2.18 -2.85
C GLY A 67 -8.45 2.24 -3.21
N TYR A 68 -9.37 2.72 -2.36
CA TYR A 68 -10.79 2.68 -2.74
C TYR A 68 -11.10 3.53 -3.98
N TYR A 69 -11.86 2.93 -4.90
CA TYR A 69 -12.34 3.57 -6.11
C TYR A 69 -13.46 4.58 -5.80
N GLY A 70 -13.40 5.73 -6.49
CA GLY A 70 -14.33 6.84 -6.31
C GLY A 70 -15.25 7.04 -7.51
N ASN A 71 -15.75 8.27 -7.68
CA ASN A 71 -16.75 8.61 -8.70
C ASN A 71 -16.15 8.94 -10.07
N SER A 72 -14.82 9.03 -10.20
CA SER A 72 -14.16 9.26 -11.50
C SER A 72 -14.45 8.14 -12.49
N VAL A 73 -14.53 6.90 -12.00
CA VAL A 73 -14.83 5.69 -12.75
C VAL A 73 -15.78 4.80 -11.92
N PRO A 74 -17.09 5.15 -11.85
CA PRO A 74 -18.04 4.52 -10.93
C PRO A 74 -18.14 3.01 -11.06
N GLU A 75 -17.93 2.45 -12.25
CA GLU A 75 -17.94 1.01 -12.49
C GLU A 75 -16.82 0.28 -11.74
N ARG A 76 -15.71 0.94 -11.41
CA ARG A 76 -14.63 0.33 -10.61
C ARG A 76 -15.00 0.18 -9.13
N LYS A 77 -16.05 0.87 -8.64
CA LYS A 77 -16.55 0.68 -7.26
C LYS A 77 -16.99 -0.75 -6.95
N GLN A 78 -17.27 -1.58 -7.98
CA GLN A 78 -17.55 -3.01 -7.79
C GLN A 78 -16.36 -3.79 -7.20
N TYR A 79 -15.14 -3.24 -7.26
CA TYR A 79 -13.94 -3.85 -6.68
C TYR A 79 -13.74 -3.44 -5.21
N ASN A 80 -14.43 -2.40 -4.71
CA ASN A 80 -14.36 -2.01 -3.31
C ASN A 80 -14.94 -3.11 -2.41
N PRO A 81 -14.44 -3.26 -1.17
CA PRO A 81 -14.84 -4.37 -0.30
C PRO A 81 -16.27 -4.26 0.26
N SER A 82 -16.87 -3.06 0.25
CA SER A 82 -18.23 -2.84 0.74
C SER A 82 -18.83 -1.52 0.23
N ASP A 83 -20.14 -1.36 0.40
CA ASP A 83 -20.83 -0.08 0.14
C ASP A 83 -20.31 1.05 1.05
N THR A 84 -19.88 0.72 2.26
CA THR A 84 -19.26 1.69 3.18
C THR A 84 -17.95 2.24 2.59
N ALA A 85 -17.15 1.39 1.93
CA ALA A 85 -15.92 1.82 1.26
C ALA A 85 -16.19 2.80 0.11
N ASN A 86 -17.37 2.71 -0.53
CA ASN A 86 -17.79 3.65 -1.60
C ASN A 86 -18.07 5.07 -1.08
N ALA A 87 -18.16 5.25 0.23
CA ALA A 87 -18.48 6.52 0.90
C ALA A 87 -17.29 7.11 1.68
N LEU A 88 -16.07 6.61 1.48
CA LEU A 88 -14.89 7.09 2.22
C LEU A 88 -14.24 8.34 1.62
N GLY A 89 -14.76 8.88 0.52
CA GLY A 89 -14.29 10.15 -0.06
C GLY A 89 -12.91 10.07 -0.71
N THR A 90 -12.44 8.87 -1.05
CA THR A 90 -11.23 8.64 -1.84
C THR A 90 -11.58 8.26 -3.27
N ASP A 91 -10.64 8.46 -4.19
CA ASP A 91 -10.76 8.04 -5.58
C ASP A 91 -9.39 7.61 -6.11
N PHE A 92 -9.09 6.32 -6.04
CA PHE A 92 -7.79 5.76 -6.42
C PHE A 92 -7.26 6.30 -7.77
N ILE A 93 -8.10 6.35 -8.80
CA ILE A 93 -7.69 6.78 -10.13
C ILE A 93 -7.41 8.29 -10.14
N ALA A 94 -8.38 9.11 -9.72
CA ALA A 94 -8.23 10.57 -9.78
C ALA A 94 -7.12 11.07 -8.85
N ASN A 95 -7.05 10.53 -7.63
CA ASN A 95 -6.05 10.90 -6.64
C ASN A 95 -4.63 10.54 -7.12
N SER A 96 -4.46 9.35 -7.70
CA SER A 96 -3.15 8.91 -8.22
C SER A 96 -2.76 9.60 -9.53
N GLN A 97 -3.70 10.24 -10.24
CA GLN A 97 -3.41 11.00 -11.47
C GLN A 97 -2.85 12.41 -11.22
N VAL A 98 -2.85 12.90 -9.98
CA VAL A 98 -2.22 14.19 -9.63
C VAL A 98 -0.78 14.21 -10.10
N ALA A 99 -0.37 15.25 -10.84
CA ALA A 99 0.89 15.26 -11.59
C ALA A 99 2.13 15.08 -10.70
N GLN A 100 2.06 15.58 -9.47
CA GLN A 100 3.14 15.55 -8.47
C GLN A 100 3.23 14.23 -7.71
N VAL A 101 2.23 13.35 -7.82
CA VAL A 101 2.26 11.98 -7.28
C VAL A 101 3.04 11.10 -8.26
N ASP A 102 4.10 10.43 -7.82
CA ASP A 102 5.01 9.70 -8.72
C ASP A 102 4.62 8.22 -8.87
N PHE A 103 3.98 7.64 -7.86
CA PHE A 103 3.50 6.26 -7.88
C PHE A 103 2.24 6.11 -7.02
N ALA A 104 1.48 5.06 -7.28
CA ALA A 104 0.25 4.75 -6.57
C ALA A 104 0.50 3.70 -5.47
N THR A 105 -0.37 3.69 -4.47
CA THR A 105 -0.36 2.73 -3.36
C THR A 105 -1.73 2.10 -3.18
N ILE A 106 -1.72 0.84 -2.75
CA ILE A 106 -2.91 0.11 -2.26
C ILE A 106 -2.55 -0.65 -0.98
N HIS A 107 -3.52 -0.77 -0.07
CA HIS A 107 -3.43 -1.61 1.12
C HIS A 107 -4.33 -2.84 0.93
N ILE A 108 -4.12 -3.89 1.73
CA ILE A 108 -4.92 -5.12 1.66
C ILE A 108 -5.14 -5.74 3.04
N TYR A 109 -6.35 -5.54 3.56
CA TYR A 109 -6.81 -6.12 4.83
C TYR A 109 -8.16 -6.85 4.67
N ALA A 110 -8.20 -7.85 3.79
CA ALA A 110 -9.43 -8.58 3.44
C ALA A 110 -10.17 -9.17 4.65
N GLU A 111 -9.46 -9.60 5.70
CA GLU A 111 -10.05 -10.14 6.93
C GLU A 111 -10.78 -9.08 7.80
N HIS A 112 -10.44 -7.80 7.62
CA HIS A 112 -11.11 -6.68 8.27
C HIS A 112 -12.17 -6.03 7.39
N TRP A 113 -11.92 -5.95 6.09
CA TRP A 113 -12.80 -5.26 5.16
C TRP A 113 -14.03 -6.07 4.75
N LEU A 114 -13.91 -7.39 4.70
CA LEU A 114 -15.01 -8.29 4.37
C LEU A 114 -15.79 -8.72 5.63
N PRO A 115 -17.03 -9.19 5.47
CA PRO A 115 -17.79 -9.76 6.59
C PRO A 115 -16.99 -10.82 7.35
N GLN A 116 -17.08 -10.81 8.68
CA GLN A 116 -16.28 -11.70 9.55
C GLN A 116 -16.49 -13.19 9.30
N ASN A 117 -17.60 -13.57 8.68
CA ASN A 117 -17.92 -14.95 8.29
C ASN A 117 -17.50 -15.30 6.84
N SER A 118 -16.81 -14.41 6.13
CA SER A 118 -16.28 -14.70 4.79
C SER A 118 -15.24 -15.82 4.85
N SER A 119 -15.41 -16.82 3.97
CA SER A 119 -14.47 -17.93 3.85
C SER A 119 -13.10 -17.46 3.35
N GLU A 120 -12.07 -18.28 3.54
CA GLU A 120 -10.72 -18.00 3.04
C GLU A 120 -10.70 -17.87 1.52
N GLU A 121 -11.47 -18.71 0.83
CA GLU A 121 -11.65 -18.65 -0.61
C GLU A 121 -12.27 -17.31 -1.05
N ALA A 122 -13.30 -16.83 -0.35
CA ALA A 122 -13.92 -15.53 -0.66
C ALA A 122 -12.95 -14.36 -0.43
N GLN A 123 -12.15 -14.42 0.65
CA GLN A 123 -11.10 -13.43 0.92
C GLN A 123 -10.04 -13.44 -0.19
N GLN A 124 -9.58 -14.63 -0.61
CA GLN A 124 -8.58 -14.76 -1.68
C GLN A 124 -9.11 -14.23 -3.02
N ILE A 125 -10.35 -14.58 -3.40
CA ILE A 125 -11.00 -14.06 -4.61
C ILE A 125 -11.11 -12.53 -4.58
N PHE A 126 -11.38 -11.94 -3.41
CA PHE A 126 -11.33 -10.49 -3.25
C PHE A 126 -9.93 -9.95 -3.48
N VAL A 127 -8.90 -10.50 -2.83
CA VAL A 127 -7.51 -10.05 -2.97
C VAL A 127 -7.02 -10.14 -4.41
N ASP A 128 -7.35 -11.21 -5.12
CA ASP A 128 -7.02 -11.37 -6.55
C ASP A 128 -7.63 -10.27 -7.41
N ARG A 129 -8.93 -10.00 -7.22
CA ARG A 129 -9.63 -8.94 -7.95
C ARG A 129 -9.11 -7.56 -7.58
N TRP A 130 -8.82 -7.34 -6.30
CA TRP A 130 -8.27 -6.08 -5.78
C TRP A 130 -6.91 -5.78 -6.42
N ILE A 131 -5.94 -6.69 -6.31
CA ILE A 131 -4.61 -6.50 -6.90
C ILE A 131 -4.72 -6.34 -8.41
N LYS A 132 -5.48 -7.21 -9.10
CA LYS A 132 -5.57 -7.19 -10.56
C LYS A 132 -6.16 -5.88 -11.10
N SER A 133 -7.26 -5.40 -10.52
CA SER A 133 -7.91 -4.17 -10.96
C SER A 133 -7.01 -2.94 -10.80
N HIS A 134 -6.33 -2.82 -9.66
CA HIS A 134 -5.43 -1.69 -9.41
C HIS A 134 -4.18 -1.71 -10.30
N ILE A 135 -3.65 -2.90 -10.58
CA ILE A 135 -2.56 -3.07 -11.57
C ILE A 135 -3.03 -2.65 -12.96
N GLU A 136 -4.22 -3.05 -13.36
CA GLU A 136 -4.80 -2.70 -14.66
C GLU A 136 -4.96 -1.18 -14.80
N ASP A 137 -5.53 -0.51 -13.80
CA ASP A 137 -5.73 0.94 -13.84
C ASP A 137 -4.40 1.71 -13.74
N SER A 138 -3.46 1.22 -12.93
CA SER A 138 -2.10 1.78 -12.87
C SER A 138 -1.40 1.71 -14.23
N LYS A 139 -1.57 0.59 -14.95
CA LYS A 139 -0.98 0.37 -16.28
C LYS A 139 -1.69 1.17 -17.38
N SER A 140 -3.01 1.20 -17.36
CA SER A 140 -3.81 1.64 -18.52
C SER A 140 -4.27 3.09 -18.41
N VAL A 141 -4.55 3.58 -17.19
CA VAL A 141 -5.16 4.90 -16.95
C VAL A 141 -4.22 5.85 -16.22
N ILE A 142 -3.64 5.43 -15.09
CA ILE A 142 -2.79 6.30 -14.24
C ILE A 142 -1.39 6.48 -14.85
N LYS A 143 -0.88 5.44 -15.54
CA LYS A 143 0.46 5.42 -16.16
C LYS A 143 1.60 5.63 -15.16
N LYS A 144 1.46 5.12 -13.94
CA LYS A 144 2.47 5.18 -12.88
C LYS A 144 2.71 3.80 -12.27
N PRO A 145 3.87 3.55 -11.66
CA PRO A 145 4.09 2.36 -10.85
C PRO A 145 3.08 2.26 -9.72
N ILE A 146 2.87 1.05 -9.21
CA ILE A 146 2.06 0.79 -8.02
C ILE A 146 2.84 -0.07 -7.03
N VAL A 147 2.69 0.24 -5.75
CA VAL A 147 3.23 -0.54 -4.64
C VAL A 147 2.08 -1.02 -3.77
N ILE A 148 2.12 -2.27 -3.32
CA ILE A 148 1.23 -2.74 -2.27
C ILE A 148 1.80 -2.21 -0.93
N GLY A 149 1.32 -1.05 -0.50
CA GLY A 149 1.85 -0.28 0.63
C GLY A 149 1.67 -0.99 1.97
N GLU A 150 0.60 -1.78 2.10
CA GLU A 150 0.38 -2.63 3.27
C GLU A 150 -0.36 -3.91 2.91
N PHE A 151 0.05 -5.02 3.52
CA PHE A 151 -0.73 -6.25 3.56
C PHE A 151 -0.31 -7.10 4.75
N GLY A 152 -1.22 -7.88 5.32
CA GLY A 152 -0.89 -8.77 6.43
C GLY A 152 -1.95 -9.83 6.72
N LYS A 153 -1.62 -10.75 7.63
CA LYS A 153 -2.54 -11.75 8.17
C LYS A 153 -2.45 -11.76 9.69
N SER A 154 -3.52 -11.37 10.36
CA SER A 154 -3.53 -11.13 11.80
C SER A 154 -3.73 -12.41 12.61
N TYR A 155 -2.93 -12.62 13.66
CA TYR A 155 -3.16 -13.73 14.59
C TYR A 155 -4.32 -13.48 15.56
N LYS A 156 -4.82 -12.24 15.63
CA LYS A 156 -5.99 -11.90 16.44
C LYS A 156 -7.30 -12.32 15.77
N MET A 157 -7.26 -12.68 14.49
CA MET A 157 -8.43 -13.08 13.72
C MET A 157 -8.71 -14.57 13.85
N SER A 158 -10.00 -14.93 13.90
CA SER A 158 -10.42 -16.31 14.07
C SER A 158 -9.92 -17.21 12.95
N GLY A 159 -9.40 -18.39 13.30
CA GLY A 159 -8.91 -19.35 12.31
C GLY A 159 -7.50 -19.05 11.79
N TYR A 160 -6.77 -18.13 12.41
CA TYR A 160 -5.35 -17.92 12.14
C TYR A 160 -4.52 -19.20 12.31
N SER A 161 -3.52 -19.34 11.44
CA SER A 161 -2.35 -20.21 11.63
C SER A 161 -1.16 -19.58 10.91
N LEU A 162 0.05 -19.97 11.31
CA LEU A 162 1.27 -19.50 10.65
C LEU A 162 1.30 -19.91 9.18
N GLU A 163 0.80 -21.10 8.86
CA GLU A 163 0.68 -21.63 7.50
C GLU A 163 -0.21 -20.73 6.63
N LYS A 164 -1.33 -20.25 7.18
CA LYS A 164 -2.22 -19.30 6.48
C LYS A 164 -1.57 -17.95 6.24
N ARG A 165 -0.79 -17.44 7.19
CA ARG A 165 0.00 -16.21 7.00
C ARG A 165 1.03 -16.40 5.89
N ASN A 166 1.79 -17.50 5.95
CA ASN A 166 2.81 -17.82 4.94
C ASN A 166 2.21 -17.94 3.54
N SER A 167 1.13 -18.72 3.39
CA SER A 167 0.43 -18.89 2.12
C SER A 167 -0.11 -17.56 1.57
N TYR A 168 -0.64 -16.69 2.44
CA TYR A 168 -1.09 -15.35 2.06
C TYR A 168 0.07 -14.46 1.57
N PHE A 169 1.21 -14.47 2.27
CA PHE A 169 2.40 -13.70 1.88
C PHE A 169 2.95 -14.18 0.53
N GLU A 170 3.06 -15.49 0.34
CA GLU A 170 3.46 -16.08 -0.94
C GLU A 170 2.51 -15.67 -2.07
N HIS A 171 1.20 -15.67 -1.80
CA HIS A 171 0.18 -15.28 -2.78
C HIS A 171 0.35 -13.83 -3.26
N VAL A 172 0.44 -12.88 -2.32
CA VAL A 172 0.64 -11.46 -2.62
C VAL A 172 1.98 -11.23 -3.34
N TYR A 173 3.07 -11.84 -2.84
CA TYR A 173 4.39 -11.72 -3.46
C TYR A 173 4.47 -12.33 -4.86
N ASN A 174 3.77 -13.44 -5.10
CA ASN A 174 3.66 -14.02 -6.44
C ASN A 174 2.93 -13.08 -7.40
N ALA A 175 1.87 -12.40 -6.97
CA ALA A 175 1.17 -11.42 -7.80
C ALA A 175 2.07 -10.21 -8.14
N ILE A 176 2.80 -9.68 -7.14
CA ILE A 176 3.80 -8.61 -7.35
C ILE A 176 4.86 -9.06 -8.34
N TYR A 177 5.46 -10.23 -8.11
CA TYR A 177 6.52 -10.76 -8.97
C TYR A 177 6.03 -10.99 -10.39
N ALA A 178 4.84 -11.58 -10.57
CA ALA A 178 4.27 -11.85 -11.88
C ALA A 178 4.07 -10.55 -12.67
N SER A 179 3.44 -9.54 -12.05
CA SER A 179 3.30 -8.21 -12.67
C SER A 179 4.65 -7.65 -13.05
N ALA A 180 5.59 -7.60 -12.11
CA ALA A 180 6.89 -7.00 -12.36
C ALA A 180 7.59 -7.74 -13.51
N ASN A 181 7.66 -9.09 -13.47
CA ASN A 181 8.36 -9.93 -14.43
C ASN A 181 7.84 -9.75 -15.86
N ASP A 182 6.55 -9.45 -16.00
CA ASP A 182 5.91 -9.25 -17.30
C ASP A 182 5.94 -7.76 -17.75
N GLY A 183 6.78 -6.94 -17.12
CA GLY A 183 6.89 -5.50 -17.41
C GLY A 183 5.67 -4.68 -16.97
N GLY A 184 4.90 -5.20 -16.01
CA GLY A 184 3.75 -4.53 -15.40
C GLY A 184 4.14 -3.47 -14.36
N PRO A 185 3.17 -2.64 -13.92
CA PRO A 185 3.43 -1.49 -13.04
C PRO A 185 3.60 -1.84 -11.56
N CYS A 186 3.16 -3.04 -11.10
CA CYS A 186 3.36 -3.43 -9.71
C CYS A 186 4.78 -3.95 -9.52
N ILE A 187 5.56 -3.22 -8.72
CA ILE A 187 7.00 -3.41 -8.59
C ILE A 187 7.48 -3.64 -7.16
N GLY A 188 6.57 -3.69 -6.18
CA GLY A 188 6.93 -3.89 -4.79
C GLY A 188 5.72 -4.10 -3.88
N GLY A 189 6.00 -4.54 -2.66
CA GLY A 189 5.02 -4.61 -1.59
C GLY A 189 5.67 -4.67 -0.23
N LEU A 190 5.00 -4.07 0.76
CA LEU A 190 5.48 -3.94 2.13
C LEU A 190 4.51 -4.69 3.05
N CYS A 191 5.02 -5.70 3.76
CA CYS A 191 4.19 -6.44 4.71
C CYS A 191 4.02 -5.63 6.00
N TRP A 192 2.79 -5.54 6.49
CA TRP A 192 2.48 -4.96 7.78
C TRP A 192 2.48 -6.05 8.86
N GLN A 193 3.25 -5.95 9.94
CA GLN A 193 4.41 -5.05 10.11
C GLN A 193 5.60 -5.81 10.66
N LEU A 194 6.81 -5.35 10.34
CA LEU A 194 8.02 -5.90 10.95
C LEU A 194 8.18 -5.32 12.36
N MET A 195 8.49 -6.18 13.31
CA MET A 195 8.81 -5.78 14.69
C MET A 195 10.10 -6.47 15.15
N THR A 196 10.71 -5.93 16.21
CA THR A 196 11.80 -6.62 16.91
C THR A 196 11.30 -7.20 18.22
N LYS A 197 12.08 -8.15 18.75
CA LYS A 197 11.81 -8.83 20.00
C LYS A 197 11.68 -7.83 21.16
N GLY A 198 10.69 -8.06 22.03
CA GLY A 198 10.41 -7.19 23.18
C GLY A 198 9.46 -6.02 22.89
N MET A 199 8.91 -5.93 21.66
CA MET A 199 7.90 -4.94 21.28
C MET A 199 6.49 -5.53 21.13
N GLU A 200 6.27 -6.77 21.52
CA GLU A 200 5.01 -7.50 21.32
C GLU A 200 3.81 -6.80 21.97
N ASN A 201 4.06 -6.03 23.04
CA ASN A 201 3.04 -5.29 23.80
C ASN A 201 2.41 -4.12 23.04
N ILE A 202 3.01 -3.65 21.95
CA ILE A 202 2.46 -2.59 21.09
C ILE A 202 2.00 -3.16 19.73
N GLY A 203 1.97 -4.48 19.59
CA GLY A 203 1.61 -5.19 18.37
C GLY A 203 0.12 -5.11 18.00
N GLY A 204 -0.13 -4.87 16.72
CA GLY A 204 -1.47 -4.81 16.14
C GLY A 204 -2.13 -6.17 15.94
N GLY A 205 -1.39 -7.28 15.99
CA GLY A 205 -1.85 -8.62 15.57
C GLY A 205 -1.19 -9.10 14.28
N TYR A 206 -0.51 -8.20 13.59
CA TYR A 206 0.09 -8.38 12.27
C TYR A 206 1.60 -8.61 12.31
N GLU A 207 2.21 -8.44 13.47
CA GLU A 207 3.64 -8.39 13.61
C GLU A 207 4.35 -9.66 13.12
N VAL A 208 5.46 -9.44 12.43
CA VAL A 208 6.43 -10.44 12.03
C VAL A 208 7.74 -10.07 12.71
N ILE A 209 8.09 -10.82 13.75
CA ILE A 209 9.42 -10.76 14.37
C ILE A 209 10.29 -11.76 13.62
N LEU A 210 11.20 -11.26 12.78
CA LEU A 210 11.93 -12.10 11.81
C LEU A 210 12.68 -13.27 12.50
N ASP A 211 13.31 -13.01 13.65
CA ASP A 211 14.06 -14.01 14.41
C ASP A 211 13.16 -15.09 15.04
N GLU A 212 11.87 -14.80 15.23
CA GLU A 212 10.89 -15.70 15.85
C GLU A 212 9.91 -16.29 14.82
N SER A 213 9.98 -15.84 13.56
CA SER A 213 9.12 -16.26 12.45
C SER A 213 9.95 -16.73 11.24
N PRO A 214 10.84 -17.74 11.40
CA PRO A 214 11.83 -18.09 10.37
C PRO A 214 11.21 -18.49 9.02
N SER A 215 10.04 -19.13 9.01
CA SER A 215 9.33 -19.48 7.77
C SER A 215 8.84 -18.24 7.02
N THR A 216 8.26 -17.27 7.74
CA THR A 216 7.77 -16.02 7.14
C THR A 216 8.96 -15.17 6.68
N ALA A 217 10.03 -15.11 7.49
CA ALA A 217 11.27 -14.44 7.12
C ALA A 217 11.89 -15.05 5.84
N GLN A 218 11.86 -16.37 5.68
CA GLN A 218 12.33 -17.04 4.48
C GLN A 218 11.51 -16.66 3.24
N ILE A 219 10.19 -16.56 3.34
CA ILE A 219 9.31 -16.13 2.23
C ILE A 219 9.64 -14.69 1.81
N ILE A 220 9.78 -13.77 2.78
CA ILE A 220 10.17 -12.38 2.53
C ILE A 220 11.54 -12.34 1.82
N ALA A 221 12.53 -13.07 2.35
CA ALA A 221 13.86 -13.14 1.77
C ALA A 221 13.85 -13.71 0.34
N GLN A 222 13.11 -14.78 0.09
CA GLN A 222 12.98 -15.39 -1.24
C GLN A 222 12.36 -14.41 -2.24
N GLN A 223 11.33 -13.66 -1.83
CA GLN A 223 10.77 -12.61 -2.67
C GLN A 223 11.82 -11.55 -3.01
N SER A 224 12.59 -11.07 -2.04
CA SER A 224 13.66 -10.10 -2.30
C SER A 224 14.68 -10.61 -3.32
N HIS A 225 15.11 -11.88 -3.20
CA HIS A 225 16.04 -12.49 -4.17
C HIS A 225 15.44 -12.59 -5.58
N ARG A 226 14.17 -13.02 -5.68
CA ARG A 226 13.45 -13.07 -6.95
C ARG A 226 13.34 -11.68 -7.58
N MET A 227 13.08 -10.65 -6.77
CA MET A 227 12.93 -9.29 -7.27
C MET A 227 14.24 -8.68 -7.79
N ILE A 228 15.38 -9.03 -7.18
CA ILE A 228 16.72 -8.59 -7.62
C ILE A 228 17.16 -9.31 -8.91
N GLY A 229 16.84 -10.60 -9.06
CA GLY A 229 17.25 -11.43 -10.19
C GLY A 229 16.49 -11.18 -11.50
N ARG A 230 15.54 -10.23 -11.53
CA ARG A 230 14.79 -9.84 -12.73
C ARG A 230 15.73 -9.21 -13.76
N LYS A 231 15.65 -9.68 -15.00
CA LYS A 231 16.34 -9.08 -16.16
C LYS A 231 15.48 -8.00 -16.81
#